data_AF-A0A2G9LZ11-F1
#
_entry.id   AF-A0A2G9LZ11-F1
#
_cell.length_a   1.000
_cell.length_b   1.000
_cell.length_c   1.000
_cell.angle_alpha   90.00
_cell.angle_beta   90.00
_cell.angle_gamma   90.00
#
_symmetry.space_group_name_H-M   'P 1'
#
loop_
_entity.id
_entity.type
_entity.pdbx_description
1 polymer ?
#
loop_
_entity_poly.entity_id
_entity_poly.type
_entity_poly.pdbx_seq_one_letter_code
_entity_poly.pdbx_strand_id
1 'polypeptide(L)'
;MEKKISKGEYTKIRNDVSFRFFLLILILGVLFFLPAGTFCYWQAWIYCGILFIPMLFIFTYLLKNDPRLLERRMKMKERERPQKLFVKLSLLFFVATFVVSGLDYRFKWSHVPFVVVIIADV
;
A
#
# COMPACT_ATOMS: atom_id res chain seq x y z
N MET A 1 -5.51 34.07 -1.31
CA MET A 1 -6.35 33.71 -2.47
C MET A 1 -5.89 32.37 -3.02
N GLU A 2 -6.57 31.27 -2.67
CA GLU A 2 -6.29 29.97 -3.30
C GLU A 2 -6.68 30.03 -4.79
N LYS A 3 -5.71 29.98 -5.69
CA LYS A 3 -5.97 29.72 -7.12
C LYS A 3 -6.80 28.44 -7.23
N LYS A 4 -7.93 28.40 -7.93
CA LYS A 4 -8.57 27.12 -8.28
C LYS A 4 -7.65 26.32 -9.22
N ILE A 5 -7.53 25.00 -9.03
CA ILE A 5 -6.75 24.13 -9.91
C ILE A 5 -7.38 24.12 -11.31
N SER A 6 -6.58 24.17 -12.37
CA SER A 6 -7.06 24.05 -13.75
C SER A 6 -7.62 22.65 -14.03
N LYS A 7 -8.66 22.53 -14.86
CA LYS A 7 -9.25 21.24 -15.25
C LYS A 7 -8.20 20.22 -15.73
N GLY A 8 -7.16 20.69 -16.43
CA GLY A 8 -6.07 19.84 -16.94
C GLY A 8 -5.08 19.35 -15.87
N GLU A 9 -4.85 20.14 -14.81
CA GLU A 9 -4.02 19.70 -13.67
C GLU A 9 -4.77 18.69 -12.81
N TYR A 10 -6.08 18.89 -12.63
CA TYR A 10 -6.94 17.97 -11.88
C TYR A 10 -6.98 16.56 -12.48
N THR A 11 -7.18 16.44 -13.81
CA THR A 11 -7.22 15.15 -14.49
C THR A 11 -5.87 14.44 -14.46
N LYS A 12 -4.77 15.19 -14.52
CA LYS A 12 -3.42 14.66 -14.39
C LYS A 12 -3.17 14.06 -13.01
N ILE A 13 -3.48 14.81 -11.94
CA ILE A 13 -3.34 14.32 -10.56
C ILE A 13 -4.17 13.06 -10.35
N ARG A 14 -5.44 13.07 -10.80
CA ARG A 14 -6.31 11.90 -10.72
C ARG A 14 -5.70 10.67 -11.39
N ASN A 15 -5.25 10.81 -12.64
CA ASN A 15 -4.67 9.70 -13.39
C ASN A 15 -3.39 9.16 -12.73
N ASP A 16 -2.51 10.05 -12.24
CA ASP A 16 -1.29 9.64 -11.54
C ASP A 16 -1.63 8.87 -10.24
N VAL A 17 -2.65 9.30 -9.49
CA VAL A 17 -3.08 8.63 -8.25
C VAL A 17 -3.68 7.27 -8.58
N SER A 18 -4.60 7.20 -9.55
CA SER A 18 -5.23 5.96 -9.98
C SER A 18 -4.19 4.95 -10.49
N PHE A 19 -3.21 5.40 -11.27
CA PHE A 19 -2.15 4.53 -11.77
C PHE A 19 -1.28 3.97 -10.64
N ARG A 20 -0.82 4.82 -9.70
CA ARG A 20 0.00 4.37 -8.56
C ARG A 20 -0.78 3.44 -7.63
N PHE A 21 -2.06 3.72 -7.40
CA PHE A 21 -2.92 2.88 -6.59
C PHE A 21 -3.15 1.51 -7.23
N PHE A 22 -3.43 1.48 -8.53
CA PHE A 22 -3.56 0.22 -9.28
C PHE A 22 -2.25 -0.60 -9.26
N LEU A 23 -1.12 0.08 -9.46
CA LEU A 23 0.20 -0.54 -9.40
C LEU A 23 0.49 -1.09 -8.00
N LEU A 24 0.10 -0.39 -6.93
CA LEU A 24 0.24 -0.86 -5.56
C LEU A 24 -0.60 -2.12 -5.29
N ILE A 25 -1.85 -2.16 -5.75
CA ILE A 25 -2.70 -3.36 -5.66
C ILE A 25 -2.05 -4.55 -6.38
N LEU A 26 -1.56 -4.32 -7.59
CA LEU A 26 -0.94 -5.38 -8.39
C LEU A 26 0.33 -5.90 -7.71
N ILE A 27 1.19 -5.01 -7.23
CA ILE A 27 2.42 -5.37 -6.52
C ILE A 27 2.09 -6.17 -5.25
N LEU A 28 1.21 -5.65 -4.38
CA LEU A 28 0.86 -6.37 -3.15
C LEU A 28 0.18 -7.71 -3.45
N GLY A 29 -0.70 -7.77 -4.44
CA GLY A 29 -1.31 -9.02 -4.89
C GLY A 29 -0.25 -10.04 -5.31
N VAL A 30 0.72 -9.65 -6.14
CA VAL A 30 1.83 -10.53 -6.53
C VAL A 30 2.65 -10.94 -5.30
N LEU A 31 3.00 -10.02 -4.40
CA LEU A 31 3.76 -10.34 -3.19
C LEU A 31 3.07 -11.32 -2.25
N PHE A 32 1.73 -11.31 -2.18
CA PHE A 32 0.99 -12.25 -1.35
C PHE A 32 0.75 -13.58 -2.06
N PHE A 33 0.23 -13.56 -3.29
CA PHE A 33 -0.25 -14.75 -3.97
C PHE A 33 0.86 -15.58 -4.62
N LEU A 34 1.95 -14.96 -5.08
CA LEU A 34 3.08 -15.67 -5.67
C LEU A 34 3.77 -16.61 -4.66
N PRO A 35 4.13 -16.18 -3.43
CA PRO A 35 4.70 -17.09 -2.43
C PRO A 35 3.67 -18.05 -1.84
N ALA A 36 2.42 -17.62 -1.65
CA ALA A 36 1.34 -18.50 -1.17
C ALA A 36 1.03 -19.64 -2.15
N GLY A 37 1.18 -19.40 -3.46
CA GLY A 37 0.89 -20.38 -4.52
C GLY A 37 -0.61 -20.69 -4.66
N THR A 38 -1.48 -19.93 -4.01
CA THR A 38 -2.93 -20.10 -4.04
C THR A 38 -3.65 -18.78 -3.80
N PHE A 39 -4.82 -18.62 -4.44
CA PHE A 39 -5.71 -17.48 -4.20
C PHE A 39 -6.67 -17.70 -3.03
N CYS A 40 -6.74 -18.93 -2.49
CA CYS A 40 -7.55 -19.27 -1.32
C CYS A 40 -6.89 -18.80 -0.02
N TYR A 41 -6.23 -17.64 -0.02
CA TYR A 41 -5.62 -17.03 1.15
C TYR A 41 -6.49 -15.86 1.63
N TRP A 42 -7.54 -16.18 2.39
CA TRP A 42 -8.56 -15.23 2.84
C TRP A 42 -7.98 -14.09 3.71
N GLN A 43 -6.97 -14.38 4.54
CA GLN A 43 -6.32 -13.37 5.38
C GLN A 43 -5.62 -12.29 4.54
N ALA A 44 -5.01 -12.64 3.40
CA ALA A 44 -4.44 -11.66 2.47
C ALA A 44 -5.54 -10.77 1.87
N TRP A 45 -6.72 -11.31 1.56
CA TRP A 45 -7.84 -10.52 1.06
C TRP A 45 -8.38 -9.55 2.12
N ILE A 46 -8.53 -9.97 3.38
CA ILE A 46 -8.91 -9.07 4.48
C ILE A 46 -7.87 -7.96 4.63
N TYR A 47 -6.58 -8.32 4.68
CA TYR A 47 -5.50 -7.35 4.84
C TYR A 47 -5.47 -6.34 3.70
N CYS A 48 -5.64 -6.81 2.44
CA CYS A 48 -5.83 -5.94 1.29
C CYS A 48 -7.03 -5.00 1.48
N GLY A 49 -8.17 -5.50 1.94
CA GLY A 49 -9.35 -4.68 2.22
C GLY A 49 -9.08 -3.58 3.25
N ILE A 50 -8.49 -3.95 4.39
CA ILE A 50 -8.14 -3.02 5.49
C ILE A 50 -7.16 -1.95 5.01
N LEU A 51 -6.20 -2.29 4.14
CA LEU A 51 -5.27 -1.31 3.57
C LEU A 51 -5.93 -0.41 2.51
N PHE A 52 -6.62 -1.00 1.55
CA PHE A 52 -7.05 -0.29 0.35
C PHE A 52 -8.32 0.54 0.54
N ILE A 53 -9.26 0.10 1.38
CA ILE A 53 -10.53 0.81 1.63
C ILE A 53 -10.31 2.21 2.21
N PRO A 54 -9.63 2.39 3.36
CA PRO A 54 -9.39 3.72 3.92
C PRO A 54 -8.50 4.56 3.00
N MET A 55 -7.55 3.94 2.30
CA MET A 55 -6.69 4.64 1.35
C MET A 55 -7.50 5.25 0.18
N LEU A 56 -8.44 4.49 -0.40
CA LEU A 56 -9.37 4.99 -1.41
C LEU A 56 -10.25 6.12 -0.86
N PHE A 57 -10.75 5.96 0.37
CA PHE A 57 -11.57 6.98 1.01
C PHE A 57 -10.80 8.30 1.17
N ILE A 58 -9.57 8.24 1.69
CA ILE A 58 -8.71 9.43 1.86
C ILE A 58 -8.36 10.04 0.50
N PHE A 59 -8.03 9.23 -0.51
CA PHE A 59 -7.72 9.74 -1.85
C PHE A 59 -8.91 10.44 -2.50
N THR A 60 -10.10 9.85 -2.44
CA THR A 60 -11.31 10.47 -2.99
C THR A 60 -11.71 11.73 -2.24
N TYR A 61 -11.56 11.73 -0.90
CA TYR A 61 -11.78 12.90 -0.07
C TYR A 61 -10.79 14.03 -0.41
N LEU A 62 -9.48 13.73 -0.45
CA LEU A 62 -8.45 14.75 -0.67
C LEU A 62 -8.47 15.25 -2.11
N LEU A 63 -8.80 14.41 -3.10
CA LEU A 63 -8.95 14.85 -4.48
C LEU A 63 -10.09 15.87 -4.64
N LYS A 64 -11.17 15.73 -3.87
CA LYS A 64 -12.32 16.65 -3.88
C LYS A 64 -12.05 17.92 -3.07
N ASN A 65 -11.45 17.79 -1.88
CA ASN A 65 -11.34 18.88 -0.91
C ASN A 65 -10.02 19.65 -1.00
N ASP A 66 -8.89 18.97 -1.24
CA ASP A 66 -7.58 19.61 -1.37
C ASP A 66 -6.62 18.85 -2.32
N PRO A 67 -6.84 18.93 -3.63
CA PRO A 67 -6.01 18.26 -4.61
C PRO A 67 -4.55 18.77 -4.65
N ARG A 68 -4.26 19.97 -4.10
CA ARG A 68 -2.89 20.49 -4.02
C ARG A 68 -2.04 19.77 -2.99
N LEU A 69 -2.63 19.41 -1.86
CA LEU A 69 -1.96 18.58 -0.86
C LEU A 69 -1.59 17.22 -1.47
N LEU A 70 -2.50 16.63 -2.25
CA LEU A 70 -2.25 15.37 -2.94
C LEU A 70 -1.09 15.51 -3.96
N GLU A 71 -1.08 16.57 -4.76
CA GLU A 71 -0.01 16.86 -5.71
C GLU A 71 1.36 17.01 -5.01
N ARG A 72 1.42 17.72 -3.88
CA ARG A 72 2.65 17.87 -3.09
C ARG A 72 3.12 16.53 -2.53
N ARG A 73 2.22 15.71 -1.99
CA ARG A 73 2.52 14.35 -1.50
C ARG A 73 3.05 13.45 -2.60
N MET A 74 2.59 13.65 -3.84
CA MET A 74 3.04 12.86 -4.99
C MET A 74 4.39 13.29 -5.55
N LYS A 75 4.78 14.55 -5.34
CA LYS A 75 6.11 15.09 -5.66
C LYS A 75 7.09 14.78 -4.52
N MET A 76 7.30 13.50 -4.21
CA MET A 76 8.41 13.10 -3.33
C MET A 76 9.73 13.22 -4.10
N LYS A 77 10.38 14.39 -4.00
CA LYS A 77 11.77 14.60 -4.41
C LYS A 77 12.66 14.43 -3.18
N GLU A 78 12.99 13.19 -2.82
CA GLU A 78 14.04 12.94 -1.83
C GLU A 78 15.40 13.25 -2.48
N ARG A 79 16.10 14.29 -2.00
CA ARG A 79 17.32 14.82 -2.63
C ARG A 79 18.64 14.33 -2.01
N GLU A 80 18.61 13.66 -0.86
CA GLU A 80 19.82 13.30 -0.12
C GLU A 80 20.27 11.84 -0.35
N ARG A 81 21.52 11.65 -0.79
CA ARG A 81 22.10 10.35 -1.16
C ARG A 81 22.12 9.28 -0.03
N PRO A 82 22.44 9.58 1.24
CA PRO A 82 22.51 8.56 2.29
C PRO A 82 21.12 8.04 2.70
N GLN A 83 20.09 8.88 2.65
CA GLN A 83 18.71 8.51 2.99
C GLN A 83 18.12 7.50 2.00
N LYS A 84 18.61 7.51 0.76
CA LYS A 84 18.21 6.54 -0.28
C LYS A 84 18.60 5.10 0.04
N LEU A 85 19.68 4.89 0.81
CA LEU A 85 20.09 3.54 1.23
C LEU A 85 19.09 2.97 2.25
N PHE A 86 18.74 3.76 3.26
CA PHE A 86 17.75 3.35 4.26
C PHE A 86 16.39 3.08 3.65
N VAL A 87 15.93 3.91 2.70
CA VAL A 87 14.67 3.66 1.98
C VAL A 87 14.70 2.34 1.23
N LYS A 88 15.81 2.01 0.56
CA LYS A 88 15.96 0.71 -0.12
C LYS A 88 15.98 -0.46 0.86
N LEU A 89 16.67 -0.32 1.99
CA LEU A 89 16.76 -1.36 3.01
C LEU A 89 15.38 -1.60 3.66
N SER A 90 14.66 -0.53 4.01
CA SER A 90 13.30 -0.62 4.51
C SER A 90 12.36 -1.27 3.50
N LEU A 91 12.50 -0.93 2.20
CA LEU A 91 11.73 -1.57 1.14
C LEU A 91 12.03 -3.08 1.05
N LEU A 92 13.29 -3.49 1.21
CA LEU A 92 13.67 -4.90 1.22
C LEU A 92 13.00 -5.66 2.37
N PHE A 93 13.06 -5.13 3.60
CA PHE A 93 12.40 -5.74 4.75
C PHE A 93 10.87 -5.76 4.61
N PHE A 94 10.30 -4.71 4.05
CA PHE A 94 8.87 -4.63 3.75
C PHE A 94 8.46 -5.76 2.80
N VAL A 95 9.15 -5.91 1.67
CA VAL A 95 8.93 -7.00 0.71
C VAL A 95 9.11 -8.38 1.36
N ALA A 96 10.20 -8.56 2.11
CA ALA A 96 10.49 -9.83 2.78
C ALA A 96 9.37 -10.25 3.74
N THR A 97 8.78 -9.31 4.48
CA THR A 97 7.67 -9.58 5.41
C THR A 97 6.47 -10.19 4.71
N PHE A 98 6.06 -9.63 3.56
CA PHE A 98 4.95 -10.17 2.78
C PHE A 98 5.28 -11.53 2.15
N VAL A 99 6.50 -11.69 1.64
CA VAL A 99 6.95 -12.95 1.05
C VAL A 99 6.96 -14.06 2.10
N VAL A 100 7.51 -13.79 3.28
CA VAL A 100 7.53 -14.73 4.40
C VAL A 100 6.12 -15.08 4.85
N SER A 101 5.21 -14.09 4.94
CA SER A 101 3.80 -14.37 5.27
C SER A 101 3.12 -15.31 4.26
N GLY A 102 3.37 -15.13 2.95
CA GLY A 102 2.82 -16.04 1.94
C GLY A 102 3.44 -17.44 1.99
N LEU A 103 4.76 -17.54 2.24
CA LEU A 103 5.43 -18.83 2.40
C LEU A 103 4.98 -19.54 3.68
N ASP A 104 4.77 -18.81 4.77
CA ASP A 104 4.23 -19.34 6.02
C ASP A 104 2.84 -19.95 5.80
N TYR A 105 1.96 -19.29 5.04
CA TYR A 105 0.67 -19.85 4.65
C TYR A 105 0.81 -21.15 3.84
N ARG A 106 1.77 -21.20 2.91
CA ARG A 106 2.01 -22.37 2.05
C ARG A 106 2.56 -23.56 2.82
N PHE A 107 3.55 -23.34 3.68
CA PHE A 107 4.21 -24.40 4.43
C PHE A 107 3.59 -24.66 5.82
N LYS A 108 2.63 -23.83 6.23
CA LYS A 108 1.96 -23.88 7.54
C LYS A 108 2.96 -23.93 8.71
N TRP A 109 4.06 -23.19 8.60
CA TRP A 109 5.12 -23.18 9.60
C TRP A 109 4.64 -22.64 10.95
N SER A 110 3.74 -21.65 10.94
CA SER A 110 3.20 -21.05 12.15
C SER A 110 1.75 -21.49 12.41
N HIS A 111 1.54 -22.40 13.36
CA HIS A 111 0.21 -22.70 13.90
C HIS A 111 -0.09 -21.75 15.06
N VAL A 112 -0.39 -20.48 14.77
CA VAL A 112 -0.72 -19.50 15.80
C VAL A 112 -2.19 -19.65 16.19
N PRO A 113 -2.52 -19.95 17.46
CA PRO A 113 -3.90 -20.04 17.92
C PRO A 113 -4.59 -18.68 17.83
N PHE A 114 -5.86 -18.68 17.43
CA PHE A 114 -6.68 -17.46 17.29
C PHE A 114 -6.72 -16.61 18.57
N VAL A 115 -6.64 -17.25 19.74
CA VAL A 115 -6.61 -16.59 21.05
C VAL A 115 -5.40 -15.67 21.20
N VAL A 116 -4.23 -16.07 20.69
CA VAL A 116 -3.00 -15.25 20.76
C VAL A 116 -3.11 -14.02 19.87
N VAL A 117 -3.77 -14.16 18.71
CA VAL A 117 -4.02 -13.04 17.80
C VAL A 117 -4.92 -11.99 18.45
N ILE A 118 -5.99 -12.39 19.14
CA ILE A 118 -6.89 -11.45 19.83
C ILE A 118 -6.16 -10.74 20.97
N ILE A 119 -5.38 -11.47 21.78
CA ILE A 119 -4.65 -10.87 22.91
C ILE A 119 -3.60 -9.85 22.42
N ALA A 120 -3.01 -10.06 21.25
CA ALA A 120 -2.05 -9.11 20.69
C ALA A 120 -2.70 -7.85 20.10
N ASP A 121 -4.00 -7.90 19.79
CA ASP A 121 -4.75 -6.81 19.16
C ASP A 121 -5.48 -5.90 20.19
N VAL A 122 -5.52 -6.31 21.46
CA VAL A 122 -6.10 -5.58 22.61
C VAL A 122 -5.00 -4.96 23.46
#